data_AF-A0A947XSU0-F1
#
_entry.id   AF-A0A947XSU0-F1
#
_cell.length_a   1.000
_cell.length_b   1.000
_cell.length_c   1.000
_cell.angle_alpha   90.00
_cell.angle_beta   90.00
_cell.angle_gamma   90.00
#
_symmetry.space_group_name_H-M   'P 1'
#
loop_
_entity.id
_entity.type
_entity.pdbx_description
1 polymer ?
#
loop_
_entity_poly.entity_id
_entity_poly.type
_entity_poly.pdbx_seq_one_letter_code
_entity_poly.pdbx_strand_id
1 'polypeptide(L)'
;MKALGQLVGFVALLTLSPISWSQESSCDQIRIEISAQSEALEIANTDLLKKISGRTDCLFTAPEVYRAAYGTKPLPKEEPRKERRHDDDDD
;
A
#
# COMPACT_ATOMS: atom_id res chain seq x y z
N MET A 1 14.15 67.65 10.13
CA MET A 1 13.45 66.40 10.47
C MET A 1 13.50 65.46 9.28
N LYS A 2 14.29 64.38 9.32
CA LYS A 2 13.88 63.00 8.95
C LYS A 2 15.11 62.11 8.88
N ALA A 3 15.05 61.08 9.71
CA ALA A 3 16.11 60.15 10.04
C ALA A 3 16.46 59.20 8.88
N LEU A 4 17.73 58.82 8.83
CA LEU A 4 18.23 57.68 8.06
C LEU A 4 17.47 56.42 8.47
N GLY A 5 16.75 55.81 7.53
CA GLY A 5 16.01 54.57 7.71
C GLY A 5 16.96 53.36 7.76
N GLN A 6 16.80 52.58 8.82
CA GLN A 6 17.60 51.43 9.23
C GLN A 6 17.54 50.25 8.24
N LEU A 7 18.69 49.58 8.12
CA LEU A 7 18.89 48.20 7.71
C LEU A 7 18.00 47.24 8.53
N VAL A 8 17.21 46.40 7.86
CA VAL A 8 16.85 45.08 8.39
C VAL A 8 16.92 44.08 7.24
N GLY A 9 18.06 43.39 7.15
CA GLY A 9 18.23 42.24 6.28
C GLY A 9 17.41 41.08 6.82
N PHE A 10 16.36 40.70 6.09
CA PHE A 10 15.69 39.43 6.30
C PHE A 10 16.55 38.32 5.68
N VAL A 11 17.45 37.76 6.49
CA VAL A 11 18.05 36.45 6.19
C VAL A 11 16.95 35.41 6.37
N ALA A 12 16.24 35.12 5.28
CA ALA A 12 15.33 33.98 5.21
C ALA A 12 16.18 32.70 5.25
N LEU A 13 16.42 32.19 6.46
CA LEU A 13 16.91 30.83 6.68
C LEU A 13 15.82 29.87 6.21
N LEU A 14 15.88 29.50 4.92
CA LEU A 14 15.18 28.34 4.39
C LEU A 14 15.74 27.12 5.12
N THR A 15 15.00 26.64 6.12
CA THR A 15 15.26 25.36 6.77
C THR A 15 15.09 24.27 5.73
N LEU A 16 16.22 23.84 5.14
CA LEU A 16 16.28 22.59 4.40
C LEU A 16 15.82 21.49 5.37
N SER A 17 14.59 21.01 5.17
CA SER A 17 14.11 19.79 5.82
C SER A 17 14.51 18.63 4.93
N PRO A 18 15.49 17.77 5.29
CA PRO A 18 15.70 16.51 4.60
C PRO A 18 14.70 15.50 5.16
N ILE A 19 13.42 15.71 4.90
CA ILE A 19 12.42 14.68 5.13
C ILE A 19 12.37 13.84 3.84
N SER A 20 13.38 12.99 3.67
CA SER A 20 13.21 11.78 2.86
C SER A 20 12.56 10.74 3.77
N TRP A 21 11.30 11.00 4.15
CA TRP A 21 10.45 9.94 4.65
C TRP A 21 10.24 9.02 3.45
N SER A 22 10.89 7.86 3.43
CA SER A 22 10.31 6.74 2.69
C SER A 22 8.94 6.59 3.32
N GLN A 23 7.90 7.11 2.67
CA GLN A 23 6.56 7.21 3.24
C GLN A 23 5.94 5.83 3.16
N GLU A 24 6.43 4.95 4.04
CA GLU A 24 5.91 3.62 4.21
C GLU A 24 4.53 3.77 4.85
N SER A 25 3.49 3.55 4.06
CA SER A 25 2.10 3.65 4.49
C SER A 25 1.88 2.79 5.73
N SER A 26 1.24 3.35 6.77
CA SER A 26 0.90 2.59 7.98
C SER A 26 -0.08 1.45 7.67
N CYS A 27 -0.16 0.43 8.55
CA CYS A 27 -1.17 -0.64 8.38
C CYS A 27 -2.58 -0.08 8.17
N ASP A 28 -2.94 0.95 8.92
CA ASP A 28 -4.27 1.56 8.85
C ASP A 28 -4.48 2.35 7.56
N GLN A 29 -3.45 3.04 7.05
CA GLN A 29 -3.52 3.68 5.74
C GLN A 29 -3.73 2.66 4.63
N ILE A 30 -3.05 1.51 4.70
CA ILE A 30 -3.22 0.42 3.74
C ILE A 30 -4.64 -0.16 3.86
N ARG A 31 -5.18 -0.38 5.06
CA ARG A 31 -6.57 -0.84 5.25
C ARG A 31 -7.58 0.14 4.68
N ILE A 32 -7.38 1.44 4.90
CA ILE A 32 -8.22 2.49 4.32
C ILE A 32 -8.17 2.40 2.78
N GLU A 33 -6.98 2.29 2.19
CA GLU A 33 -6.80 2.14 0.74
C GLU A 33 -7.50 0.89 0.19
N ILE A 34 -7.38 -0.26 0.86
CA ILE A 34 -8.10 -1.50 0.52
C ILE A 34 -9.63 -1.30 0.59
N SER A 35 -10.11 -0.65 1.64
CA SER A 35 -11.56 -0.42 1.86
C SER A 35 -12.16 0.57 0.86
N ALA A 36 -11.36 1.54 0.39
CA ALA A 36 -11.76 2.56 -0.57
C ALA A 36 -11.91 2.01 -2.00
N GLN A 37 -11.41 0.81 -2.29
CA GLN A 37 -11.65 0.17 -3.58
C GLN A 37 -13.15 -0.11 -3.77
N SER A 38 -13.74 0.51 -4.79
CA SER A 38 -15.15 0.39 -5.16
C SER A 38 -15.40 -0.51 -6.36
N GLU A 39 -14.37 -0.77 -7.17
CA GLU A 39 -14.49 -1.47 -8.44
C GLU A 39 -13.82 -2.85 -8.39
N ALA A 40 -14.33 -3.77 -9.19
CA ALA A 40 -13.71 -5.08 -9.39
C ALA A 40 -12.62 -4.94 -10.44
N LEU A 41 -11.40 -5.35 -10.09
CA LEU A 41 -10.27 -5.28 -10.99
C LEU A 41 -10.16 -6.58 -11.81
N GLU A 42 -10.03 -6.45 -13.13
CA GLU A 42 -9.77 -7.60 -14.00
C GLU A 42 -8.37 -8.16 -13.77
N ILE A 43 -7.40 -7.26 -13.60
CA ILE A 43 -5.98 -7.55 -13.35
C ILE A 43 -5.64 -7.16 -11.91
N ALA A 44 -4.79 -7.94 -11.25
CA ALA A 44 -4.41 -7.69 -9.86
C ALA A 44 -3.66 -6.35 -9.69
N ASN A 45 -4.00 -5.59 -8.65
CA ASN A 45 -3.24 -4.41 -8.23
C ASN A 45 -1.95 -4.85 -7.51
N THR A 46 -0.88 -5.01 -8.27
CA THR A 46 0.43 -5.44 -7.78
C THR A 46 1.10 -4.40 -6.89
N ASP A 47 0.81 -3.11 -7.07
CA ASP A 47 1.38 -2.03 -6.25
C ASP A 47 0.86 -2.10 -4.81
N LEU A 48 -0.45 -2.30 -4.64
CA LEU A 48 -1.02 -2.46 -3.30
C LEU A 48 -0.60 -3.78 -2.65
N LEU A 49 -0.48 -4.85 -3.43
CA LEU A 49 0.09 -6.11 -2.94
C LEU A 49 1.54 -5.96 -2.48
N LYS A 50 2.34 -5.13 -3.16
CA LYS A 50 3.72 -4.82 -2.74
C LYS A 50 3.76 -4.04 -1.43
N LYS A 51 2.82 -3.10 -1.22
CA LYS A 51 2.69 -2.39 0.07
C LYS A 51 2.34 -3.35 1.20
N ILE A 52 1.42 -4.27 0.97
CA ILE A 52 1.03 -5.32 1.92
C ILE A 52 2.22 -6.23 2.25
N SER A 53 2.94 -6.72 1.22
CA SER A 53 4.06 -7.63 1.43
C SER A 53 5.25 -6.98 2.13
N GLY A 54 5.43 -5.67 1.95
CA GLY A 54 6.43 -4.89 2.70
C GLY A 54 6.12 -4.77 4.20
N ARG A 55 4.88 -5.05 4.62
CA ARG A 55 4.39 -4.85 5.98
C ARG A 55 4.03 -6.18 6.66
N THR A 56 5.05 -6.99 6.92
CA THR A 56 4.91 -8.29 7.61
C THR A 56 4.45 -8.17 9.07
N ASP A 57 4.60 -7.00 9.66
CA ASP A 57 4.07 -6.64 10.98
C ASP A 57 2.55 -6.46 10.98
N CYS A 58 1.97 -6.12 9.81
CA CYS A 58 0.54 -5.99 9.65
C CYS A 58 -0.08 -7.36 9.36
N LEU A 59 -0.89 -7.86 10.29
CA LEU A 59 -1.64 -9.11 10.15
C LEU A 59 -2.83 -8.94 9.18
N PHE A 60 -2.55 -8.69 7.91
CA PHE A 60 -3.58 -8.62 6.87
C PHE A 60 -4.21 -10.00 6.64
N THR A 61 -5.53 -10.03 6.66
CA THR A 61 -6.32 -11.24 6.44
C THR A 61 -6.39 -11.58 4.95
N ALA A 62 -6.64 -12.85 4.62
CA ALA A 62 -6.79 -13.28 3.23
C ALA A 62 -7.86 -12.47 2.45
N PRO A 63 -9.03 -12.11 3.02
CA PRO A 63 -9.99 -11.23 2.35
C PRO A 63 -9.47 -9.82 2.10
N GLU A 64 -8.69 -9.24 3.02
CA GLU A 64 -8.06 -7.92 2.81
C GLU A 64 -7.05 -7.99 1.67
N VAL A 65 -6.22 -9.03 1.63
CA VAL A 65 -5.24 -9.22 0.54
C VAL A 65 -5.94 -9.48 -0.79
N TYR A 66 -7.02 -10.28 -0.80
CA TYR A 66 -7.81 -10.52 -2.01
C TYR A 66 -8.47 -9.24 -2.53
N ARG A 67 -9.10 -8.46 -1.63
CA ARG A 67 -9.68 -7.16 -1.97
C ARG A 67 -8.62 -6.16 -2.41
N ALA A 68 -7.43 -6.21 -1.83
CA ALA A 68 -6.32 -5.37 -2.27
C ALA A 68 -5.94 -5.66 -3.73
N ALA A 69 -5.89 -6.95 -4.09
CA ALA A 69 -5.56 -7.41 -5.43
C ALA A 69 -6.68 -7.11 -6.44
N TYR A 70 -7.93 -7.42 -6.10
CA TYR A 70 -9.03 -7.50 -7.07
C TYR A 70 -10.20 -6.56 -6.78
N GLY A 71 -10.10 -5.70 -5.77
CA GLY A 71 -11.16 -4.80 -5.35
C GLY A 71 -12.42 -5.54 -4.95
N THR A 72 -13.57 -5.13 -5.49
CA THR A 72 -14.88 -5.70 -5.15
C THR A 72 -15.21 -6.99 -5.90
N LYS A 73 -14.23 -7.60 -6.59
CA LYS A 73 -14.41 -8.88 -7.28
C LYS A 73 -14.93 -9.94 -6.31
N PRO A 74 -15.94 -10.75 -6.68
CA PRO A 74 -16.40 -11.82 -5.81
C PRO A 74 -15.32 -12.88 -5.69
N LEU A 75 -15.16 -13.44 -4.48
CA LEU A 75 -14.27 -14.56 -4.25
C LEU A 75 -14.63 -15.71 -5.22
N PRO A 76 -13.64 -16.31 -5.90
CA PRO A 76 -13.90 -17.50 -6.69
C PRO A 76 -14.49 -18.56 -5.77
N LYS A 77 -15.57 -19.21 -6.23
CA LYS A 77 -16.14 -20.34 -5.51
C LYS A 77 -15.05 -21.39 -5.38
N GLU A 78 -14.78 -21.86 -4.17
CA GLU A 78 -13.88 -23.00 -3.98
C GLU A 78 -14.49 -24.20 -4.71
N GLU A 79 -13.97 -24.51 -5.90
CA GLU A 79 -14.18 -25.83 -6.44
C GLU A 79 -13.42 -26.81 -5.54
N PRO A 80 -14.02 -27.95 -5.17
CA PRO A 80 -13.35 -28.94 -4.37
C PRO A 80 -12.05 -29.30 -5.10
N ARG A 81 -10.91 -29.04 -4.45
CA ARG A 81 -9.60 -29.39 -4.98
C ARG A 81 -9.66 -30.87 -5.36
N LYS A 82 -9.71 -31.17 -6.66
CA LYS A 82 -9.49 -32.53 -7.15
C LYS A 82 -8.08 -32.87 -6.72
N GLU A 83 -7.97 -33.67 -5.67
CA GLU A 83 -6.74 -34.32 -5.24
C GLU A 83 -6.20 -35.06 -6.46
N ARG A 84 -5.20 -34.45 -7.12
CA ARG A 84 -4.44 -35.13 -8.16
C ARG A 84 -3.59 -36.14 -7.41
N ARG A 85 -4.08 -37.37 -7.30
CA ARG A 85 -3.23 -38.51 -6.97
C ARG A 85 -2.19 -38.59 -8.09
N HIS A 86 -0.95 -38.22 -7.78
CA HIS A 86 0.18 -38.75 -8.52
C HIS A 86 0.28 -40.20 -8.10
N ASP A 87 -0.26 -41.10 -8.92
CA ASP A 87 0.23 -42.47 -8.94
C ASP A 87 1.57 -42.38 -9.67
N ASP A 88 2.65 -42.28 -8.88
CA ASP A 88 4.00 -42.55 -9.35
C ASP A 88 4.10 -44.07 -9.55
N ASP A 89 3.60 -44.55 -10.70
CA ASP A 89 3.84 -45.93 -11.16
C ASP A 89 5.29 -45.99 -11.70
N ASP A 90 6.24 -46.19 -10.80
CA ASP A 90 7.59 -46.66 -11.12
C ASP A 90 7.57 -48.21 -11.23
N ASP A 91 7.48 -48.73 -12.45
CA ASP A 91 7.81 -50.13 -12.83
C ASP A 91 8.88 -50.15 -13.95
#